data_AF-A0A512TQ01-F1
#
_entry.id   AF-A0A512TQ01-F1
#
_cell.length_a   1.000
_cell.length_b   1.000
_cell.length_c   1.000
_cell.angle_alpha   90.00
_cell.angle_beta   90.00
_cell.angle_gamma   90.00
#
_symmetry.space_group_name_H-M   'P 1'
#
loop_
_entity.id
_entity.type
_entity.pdbx_description
1 polymer ?
#
loop_
_entity_poly.entity_id
_entity_poly.type
_entity_poly.pdbx_seq_one_letter_code
_entity_poly.pdbx_strand_id
1 'polypeptide(L)'
;MEKTTYLKTLVASIGAFLSLKLGILLPVLGLLSLVMITDYVTGILDAKSRGEINSRTGMWGIVKKLLYGVEVAIAMVVDWTIINVAGQLNIDIHMGTFFGLLVSIWLIFNEIISILENLTRLGTPMPSFLIKFVSTFKVVVENNGDMLTDNLDKNINENS
;
A
#
# COMPACT_ATOMS: atom_id res chain seq x y z
N MET A 1 39.31 -3.77 1.36
CA MET A 1 38.53 -3.13 2.43
C MET A 1 37.83 -1.83 1.98
N GLU A 2 37.98 -1.38 0.72
CA GLU A 2 37.47 -0.07 0.27
C GLU A 2 36.03 -0.08 -0.31
N LYS A 3 35.67 -1.04 -1.18
CA LYS A 3 34.38 -0.99 -1.90
C LYS A 3 33.15 -1.22 -1.00
N THR A 4 33.24 -2.15 -0.06
CA THR A 4 32.15 -2.46 0.87
C THR A 4 31.93 -1.34 1.89
N THR A 5 33.00 -0.67 2.31
CA THR A 5 32.94 0.50 3.21
C THR A 5 32.33 1.69 2.48
N TYR A 6 32.75 1.98 1.24
CA TYR A 6 32.16 3.04 0.43
C TYR A 6 30.65 2.83 0.20
N LEU A 7 30.25 1.60 -0.16
CA LEU A 7 28.84 1.26 -0.35
C LEU A 7 28.03 1.42 0.94
N LYS A 8 28.55 0.95 2.08
CA LYS A 8 27.89 1.11 3.39
C LYS A 8 27.72 2.57 3.76
N THR A 9 28.76 3.39 3.57
CA THR A 9 28.69 4.83 3.86
C THR A 9 27.69 5.53 2.96
N LEU A 10 27.66 5.20 1.65
CA LEU A 10 26.71 5.78 0.71
C LEU A 10 25.26 5.42 1.05
N VAL A 11 24.99 4.16 1.35
CA VAL A 11 23.66 3.69 1.79
C VAL A 11 23.25 4.34 3.11
N ALA A 12 24.16 4.43 4.08
CA ALA A 12 23.89 5.10 5.36
C ALA A 12 23.59 6.59 5.18
N SER A 13 24.31 7.26 4.27
CA SER A 13 24.12 8.69 3.98
C SER A 13 22.75 8.95 3.36
N ILE A 14 22.36 8.15 2.36
CA ILE A 14 21.04 8.23 1.71
C ILE A 14 19.95 7.90 2.73
N GLY A 15 20.13 6.85 3.52
CA GLY A 15 19.19 6.46 4.56
C GLY A 15 18.98 7.55 5.61
N ALA A 16 20.06 8.19 6.07
CA ALA A 16 19.98 9.31 7.01
C ALA A 16 19.27 10.52 6.40
N PHE A 17 19.58 10.87 5.14
CA PHE A 17 18.91 11.94 4.43
C PHE A 17 17.41 11.70 4.26
N LEU A 18 17.03 10.50 3.82
CA LEU A 18 15.62 10.11 3.69
C LEU A 18 14.92 10.07 5.04
N SER A 19 15.58 9.59 6.09
CA SER A 19 15.03 9.54 7.45
C SER A 19 14.69 10.95 7.97
N LEU A 20 15.59 11.92 7.74
CA LEU A 20 15.36 13.31 8.11
C LEU A 20 14.20 13.94 7.32
N LYS A 21 14.02 13.58 6.05
CA LYS A 21 12.98 14.18 5.18
C LYS A 21 11.61 13.52 5.31
N LEU A 22 11.57 12.20 5.46
CA LEU A 22 10.34 11.42 5.51
C LEU A 22 9.84 11.20 6.95
N GLY A 23 10.73 11.31 7.93
CA GLY A 23 10.40 11.10 9.34
C GLY A 23 9.77 9.71 9.55
N ILE A 24 8.60 9.69 10.19
CA ILE A 24 7.83 8.47 10.46
C ILE A 24 7.34 7.74 9.19
N LEU A 25 7.30 8.41 8.03
CA LEU A 25 6.93 7.74 6.77
C LEU A 25 7.97 6.70 6.36
N LEU A 26 9.26 6.92 6.62
CA LEU A 26 10.31 5.97 6.22
C LEU A 26 10.14 4.56 6.86
N PRO A 27 9.98 4.40 8.19
CA PRO A 27 9.76 3.08 8.77
C PRO A 27 8.43 2.45 8.31
N VAL A 28 7.39 3.24 8.05
CA VAL A 28 6.12 2.74 7.50
C VAL A 28 6.31 2.20 6.08
N LEU A 29 7.09 2.87 5.23
CA LEU A 29 7.44 2.36 3.90
C LEU A 29 8.29 1.08 3.97
N GLY A 30 9.16 0.97 4.96
CA GLY A 30 9.89 -0.27 5.26
C GLY A 30 8.95 -1.41 5.63
N LEU A 31 7.95 -1.15 6.48
CA LEU A 31 6.90 -2.11 6.82
C LEU A 31 6.06 -2.50 5.59
N LEU A 32 5.60 -1.52 4.80
CA LEU A 32 4.87 -1.75 3.56
C LEU A 32 5.67 -2.67 2.63
N SER A 33 6.96 -2.39 2.44
CA SER A 33 7.85 -3.22 1.63
C SER A 33 7.94 -4.66 2.14
N LEU A 34 8.03 -4.85 3.46
CA LEU A 34 8.05 -6.17 4.08
C LEU A 34 6.74 -6.94 3.80
N VAL A 35 5.59 -6.31 4.03
CA VAL A 35 4.28 -6.94 3.83
C VAL A 35 4.08 -7.30 2.35
N MET A 36 4.47 -6.43 1.42
CA MET A 36 4.43 -6.71 -0.03
C MET A 36 5.31 -7.90 -0.43
N ILE A 37 6.46 -8.08 0.20
CA ILE A 37 7.31 -9.27 -0.03
C ILE A 37 6.58 -10.52 0.48
N THR A 38 6.00 -10.46 1.68
CA THR A 38 5.22 -11.57 2.25
C THR A 38 4.03 -11.92 1.37
N ASP A 39 3.25 -10.96 0.92
CA ASP A 39 2.11 -11.18 0.02
C ASP A 39 2.53 -11.93 -1.24
N TYR A 40 3.56 -11.44 -1.93
CA TYR A 40 4.06 -12.08 -3.14
C TYR A 40 4.53 -13.51 -2.92
N VAL A 41 5.24 -13.77 -1.82
CA VAL A 41 5.68 -15.13 -1.46
C VAL A 41 4.46 -16.03 -1.20
N THR A 42 3.48 -15.56 -0.41
CA THR A 42 2.26 -16.33 -0.13
C THR A 42 1.43 -16.59 -1.38
N GLY A 43 1.34 -15.62 -2.30
CA GLY A 43 0.65 -15.78 -3.58
C GLY A 43 1.32 -16.80 -4.50
N ILE A 44 2.66 -16.86 -4.53
CA ILE A 44 3.38 -17.91 -5.25
C ILE A 44 3.12 -19.28 -4.63
N LEU A 45 3.19 -19.39 -3.29
CA LEU A 45 2.94 -20.66 -2.60
C LEU A 45 1.53 -21.18 -2.88
N ASP A 46 0.54 -20.28 -2.83
CA ASP A 46 -0.85 -20.56 -3.12
C ASP A 46 -1.06 -21.02 -4.58
N ALA A 47 -0.48 -20.32 -5.55
CA ALA A 47 -0.51 -20.72 -6.96
C ALA A 47 0.16 -22.08 -7.21
N LYS A 48 1.30 -22.34 -6.53
CA LYS A 48 2.02 -23.61 -6.61
C LYS A 48 1.19 -24.77 -6.04
N SER A 49 0.48 -24.54 -4.94
CA SER A 49 -0.40 -25.54 -4.32
C SER A 49 -1.54 -25.97 -5.25
N ARG A 50 -1.97 -25.10 -6.16
CA ARG A 50 -2.99 -25.41 -7.17
C ARG A 50 -2.44 -25.93 -8.50
N GLY A 51 -1.12 -25.97 -8.67
CA GLY A 51 -0.50 -26.30 -9.97
C GLY A 51 -0.68 -25.21 -11.04
N GLU A 52 -1.14 -24.02 -10.65
CA GLU A 52 -1.48 -22.91 -11.56
C GLU A 52 -0.39 -21.83 -11.54
N ILE A 53 0.87 -22.22 -11.72
CA ILE A 53 1.97 -21.25 -11.82
C ILE A 53 1.86 -20.54 -13.17
N ASN A 54 1.03 -19.50 -13.22
CA ASN A 54 0.91 -18.64 -14.38
C ASN A 54 1.86 -17.45 -14.23
N SER A 55 2.68 -17.21 -15.25
CA SER A 55 3.54 -16.02 -15.37
C SER A 55 2.74 -14.71 -15.18
N ARG A 56 1.46 -14.71 -15.59
CA ARG A 56 0.55 -13.57 -15.40
C ARG A 56 0.33 -13.21 -13.94
N THR A 57 0.22 -14.21 -13.06
CA THR A 57 0.05 -14.00 -11.60
C THR A 57 1.30 -13.39 -10.98
N GLY A 58 2.49 -13.89 -11.36
CA GLY A 58 3.77 -13.35 -10.89
C GLY A 58 4.05 -11.93 -11.40
N MET A 59 3.77 -11.68 -12.68
CA MET A 59 3.93 -10.35 -13.29
C MET A 59 3.01 -9.32 -12.64
N TRP A 60 1.74 -9.69 -12.38
CA TRP A 60 0.78 -8.79 -11.74
C TRP A 60 1.23 -8.40 -10.32
N GLY A 61 1.84 -9.33 -9.58
CA GLY A 61 2.44 -9.05 -8.28
C GLY A 61 3.54 -7.98 -8.34
N ILE A 62 4.40 -8.01 -9.37
CA ILE A 62 5.46 -6.99 -9.54
C ILE A 62 4.85 -5.64 -9.94
N VAL A 63 3.88 -5.63 -10.86
CA VAL A 63 3.22 -4.40 -11.32
C VAL A 63 2.51 -3.69 -10.16
N LYS A 64 1.75 -4.42 -9.33
CA LYS A 64 1.12 -3.85 -8.13
C LYS A 64 2.12 -3.14 -7.24
N LYS A 65 3.30 -3.74 -7.04
CA LYS A 65 4.34 -3.16 -6.18
C LYS A 65 4.90 -1.85 -6.71
N LEU A 66 5.03 -1.72 -8.03
CA LEU A 66 5.44 -0.46 -8.65
C LEU A 66 4.34 0.61 -8.52
N LEU A 67 3.07 0.22 -8.70
CA LEU A 67 1.94 1.14 -8.59
C LEU A 67 1.79 1.70 -7.17
N TYR A 68 2.05 0.91 -6.13
CA TYR A 68 2.02 1.40 -4.75
C TYR A 68 3.05 2.50 -4.48
N GLY A 69 4.25 2.38 -5.07
CA GLY A 69 5.25 3.44 -5.00
C GLY A 69 4.76 4.73 -5.66
N VAL A 70 4.01 4.61 -6.76
CA VAL A 70 3.38 5.75 -7.44
C VAL A 70 2.27 6.36 -6.57
N GLU A 71 1.41 5.56 -5.95
CA GLU A 71 0.34 6.03 -5.06
C GLU A 71 0.89 6.82 -3.87
N VAL A 72 1.93 6.31 -3.21
CA VAL A 72 2.62 7.02 -2.12
C VAL A 72 3.25 8.31 -2.64
N ALA A 73 3.88 8.29 -3.82
CA ALA A 73 4.48 9.49 -4.40
C ALA A 73 3.44 10.57 -4.70
N ILE A 74 2.27 10.20 -5.24
CA ILE A 74 1.14 11.10 -5.46
C ILE A 74 0.67 11.70 -4.12
N ALA A 75 0.52 10.88 -3.08
CA ALA A 75 0.13 11.34 -1.75
C ALA A 75 1.15 12.33 -1.15
N MET A 76 2.45 12.09 -1.36
CA MET A 76 3.51 13.03 -0.94
C MET A 76 3.49 14.34 -1.74
N VAL A 77 3.09 14.32 -3.02
CA VAL A 77 2.88 15.55 -3.81
C VAL A 77 1.72 16.36 -3.22
N VAL A 78 0.66 15.70 -2.75
CA VAL A 78 -0.44 16.36 -2.04
C VAL A 78 0.05 16.98 -0.74
N ASP A 79 0.79 16.23 0.08
CA ASP A 79 1.41 16.75 1.32
C ASP A 79 2.24 18.02 1.03
N TRP A 80 3.14 17.93 0.05
CA TRP A 80 4.00 19.05 -0.34
C TRP A 80 3.17 20.26 -0.79
N THR A 81 2.14 20.05 -1.61
CA THR A 81 1.28 21.14 -2.10
C THR A 81 0.59 21.86 -0.94
N ILE A 82 0.01 21.11 0.00
CA ILE A 82 -0.68 21.69 1.17
C ILE A 82 0.27 22.50 2.04
N ILE A 83 1.47 21.98 2.31
CA ILE A 83 2.48 22.67 3.13
C ILE A 83 2.92 23.98 2.49
N ASN A 84 3.16 23.99 1.17
CA ASN A 84 3.58 25.20 0.48
C ASN A 84 2.48 26.26 0.42
N VAL A 85 1.22 25.85 0.22
CA VAL A 85 0.07 26.77 0.22
C VAL A 85 -0.16 27.33 1.64
N ALA A 86 -0.12 26.49 2.67
CA ALA A 86 -0.26 26.91 4.06
C ALA A 86 0.85 27.88 4.48
N GLY A 87 2.09 27.63 4.04
CA GLY A 87 3.23 28.51 4.30
C GLY A 87 3.04 29.93 3.71
N GLN A 88 2.42 30.06 2.55
CA GLN A 88 2.07 31.38 1.98
C GLN A 88 0.99 32.12 2.79
N LEU A 89 0.19 31.39 3.55
CA LEU A 89 -0.82 31.93 4.45
C LEU A 89 -0.28 32.15 5.88
N ASN A 90 1.03 32.02 6.10
CA ASN A 90 1.69 32.07 7.41
C ASN A 90 1.14 31.02 8.41
N ILE A 91 0.63 29.89 7.90
CA ILE A 91 0.18 28.75 8.70
C ILE A 91 1.30 27.69 8.71
N ASP A 92 1.82 27.38 9.89
CA ASP A 92 2.91 26.41 10.04
C ASP A 92 2.38 24.99 10.28
N ILE A 93 2.54 24.12 9.28
CA ILE A 93 2.16 22.70 9.35
C ILE A 93 3.41 21.87 9.68
N HIS A 94 3.41 21.32 10.89
CA HIS A 94 4.55 20.57 11.43
C HIS A 94 4.65 19.12 10.93
N MET A 95 3.58 18.59 10.32
CA MET A 95 3.52 17.22 9.78
C MET A 95 3.73 17.25 8.26
N GLY A 96 4.92 16.82 7.83
CA GLY A 96 5.35 16.91 6.43
C GLY A 96 4.83 15.83 5.46
N THR A 97 4.23 14.75 5.97
CA THR A 97 3.99 13.51 5.22
C THR A 97 2.67 12.81 5.60
N PHE A 98 1.65 13.57 5.98
CA PHE A 98 0.38 13.02 6.51
C PHE A 98 -0.36 12.12 5.52
N PHE A 99 -0.57 12.58 4.28
CA PHE A 99 -1.25 11.80 3.24
C PHE A 99 -0.38 10.62 2.78
N GLY A 100 0.94 10.82 2.65
CA GLY A 100 1.88 9.73 2.40
C GLY A 100 1.78 8.61 3.44
N LEU A 101 1.64 8.96 4.72
CA LEU A 101 1.42 8.00 5.80
C LEU A 101 0.07 7.31 5.69
N LEU A 102 -1.00 8.07 5.47
CA LEU A 102 -2.36 7.55 5.34
C LEU A 102 -2.44 6.50 4.21
N VAL A 103 -1.92 6.86 3.03
CA VAL A 103 -1.91 5.96 1.86
C VAL A 103 -1.02 4.75 2.12
N SER A 104 0.14 4.91 2.73
CA SER A 104 1.01 3.78 3.05
C SER A 104 0.34 2.78 4.01
N ILE A 105 -0.35 3.28 5.04
CA ILE A 105 -1.11 2.46 5.99
C ILE A 105 -2.26 1.74 5.27
N TRP A 106 -2.99 2.45 4.41
CA TRP A 106 -4.05 1.87 3.59
C TRP A 106 -3.53 0.70 2.74
N LEU A 107 -2.39 0.88 2.07
CA LEU A 107 -1.77 -0.16 1.27
C LEU A 107 -1.30 -1.36 2.10
N ILE A 108 -0.80 -1.13 3.33
CA ILE A 108 -0.46 -2.23 4.25
C ILE A 108 -1.70 -3.08 4.56
N PHE A 109 -2.86 -2.47 4.81
CA PHE A 109 -4.10 -3.21 5.03
C PHE A 109 -4.51 -4.02 3.81
N ASN A 110 -4.37 -3.46 2.60
CA ASN A 110 -4.66 -4.18 1.35
C ASN A 110 -3.79 -5.43 1.19
N GLU A 111 -2.49 -5.33 1.50
CA GLU A 111 -1.59 -6.48 1.43
C GLU A 111 -1.87 -7.52 2.52
N ILE A 112 -2.23 -7.10 3.73
CA ILE A 112 -2.65 -8.02 4.80
C ILE A 112 -3.87 -8.82 4.36
N ILE A 113 -4.87 -8.19 3.75
CA ILE A 113 -6.07 -8.88 3.24
C ILE A 113 -5.67 -9.91 2.17
N SER A 114 -4.83 -9.52 1.21
CA SER A 114 -4.33 -10.41 0.16
C SER A 114 -3.57 -11.62 0.73
N ILE A 115 -2.72 -11.42 1.74
CA ILE A 115 -2.03 -12.50 2.46
C ILE A 115 -3.03 -13.46 3.12
N LEU A 116 -4.03 -12.93 3.83
CA LEU A 116 -5.04 -13.75 4.49
C LEU A 116 -5.84 -14.57 3.49
N GLU A 117 -6.15 -14.02 2.31
CA GLU A 117 -6.78 -14.78 1.23
C GLU A 117 -5.87 -15.93 0.74
N ASN A 118 -4.59 -15.65 0.49
CA ASN A 118 -3.63 -16.68 0.08
C ASN A 118 -3.52 -17.80 1.14
N LEU A 119 -3.44 -17.44 2.42
CA LEU A 119 -3.38 -18.40 3.53
C LEU A 119 -4.65 -19.23 3.68
N THR A 120 -5.82 -18.62 3.46
CA THR A 120 -7.11 -19.33 3.48
C THR A 120 -7.14 -20.37 2.37
N ARG A 121 -6.71 -19.99 1.17
CA ARG A 121 -6.67 -20.89 0.00
C ARG A 121 -5.64 -22.02 0.15
N LEU A 122 -4.55 -21.78 0.87
CA LEU A 122 -3.57 -22.80 1.25
C LEU A 122 -4.06 -23.79 2.33
N GLY A 123 -5.24 -23.55 2.93
CA GLY A 123 -5.78 -24.40 3.99
C GLY A 123 -5.07 -24.24 5.34
N THR A 124 -4.40 -23.10 5.57
CA THR A 124 -3.73 -22.82 6.85
C THR A 124 -4.79 -22.63 7.94
N PRO A 125 -4.66 -23.25 9.13
CA PRO A 125 -5.62 -23.06 10.21
C PRO A 125 -5.56 -21.61 10.72
N MET A 126 -6.55 -20.81 10.32
CA MET A 126 -6.66 -19.41 10.74
C MET A 126 -7.74 -19.21 11.79
N PRO A 127 -7.52 -18.31 12.77
CA PRO A 127 -8.57 -17.88 13.70
C PRO A 127 -9.83 -17.41 12.97
N SER A 128 -11.00 -17.81 13.47
CA SER A 128 -12.29 -17.49 12.84
C SER A 128 -12.54 -16.00 12.67
N PHE A 129 -11.95 -15.15 13.53
CA PHE A 129 -12.07 -13.69 13.40
C PHE A 129 -11.39 -13.16 12.14
N LEU A 130 -10.27 -13.74 11.69
CA LEU A 130 -9.58 -13.33 10.46
C LEU A 130 -10.37 -13.72 9.22
N ILE A 131 -10.94 -14.92 9.21
CA ILE A 131 -11.82 -15.40 8.13
C ILE A 131 -13.05 -14.49 8.00
N LYS A 132 -13.66 -14.13 9.14
CA LYS A 132 -14.80 -13.22 9.18
C LYS A 132 -14.43 -11.80 8.75
N PHE A 133 -13.25 -11.32 9.13
CA PHE A 133 -12.74 -10.01 8.73
C PHE A 133 -12.60 -9.90 7.22
N VAL A 134 -11.90 -10.86 6.58
CA VAL A 134 -11.68 -10.86 5.12
C VAL A 134 -13.02 -10.91 4.36
N SER A 135 -13.93 -11.81 4.76
CA SER A 135 -15.24 -11.94 4.11
C SER A 135 -16.12 -10.70 4.27
N THR A 136 -16.14 -10.08 5.45
CA THR A 136 -16.94 -8.87 5.69
C THR A 136 -16.37 -7.65 4.96
N PHE A 137 -15.04 -7.48 4.96
CA PHE A 137 -14.40 -6.35 4.33
C PHE A 137 -14.69 -6.28 2.83
N LYS A 138 -14.63 -7.43 2.14
CA LYS A 138 -14.95 -7.51 0.71
C LYS A 138 -16.39 -7.08 0.42
N VAL A 139 -17.35 -7.60 1.18
CA VAL A 139 -18.78 -7.26 1.03
C VAL A 139 -19.03 -5.77 1.26
N VAL A 140 -18.38 -5.18 2.27
CA VAL A 140 -18.54 -3.75 2.58
C VAL A 140 -17.97 -2.87 1.45
N VAL A 141 -16.83 -3.25 0.88
CA VAL A 141 -16.22 -2.48 -0.22
C VAL A 141 -17.03 -2.59 -1.50
N GLU A 142 -17.45 -3.80 -1.90
CA GLU A 142 -18.24 -4.02 -3.12
C GLU A 142 -19.61 -3.33 -3.03
N ASN A 143 -20.35 -3.50 -1.93
CA ASN A 143 -21.67 -2.87 -1.78
C ASN A 143 -21.60 -1.34 -1.76
N ASN A 144 -20.60 -0.75 -1.08
CA ASN A 144 -20.45 0.70 -1.05
C ASN A 144 -20.02 1.25 -2.41
N GLY A 145 -19.21 0.49 -3.17
CA GLY A 145 -18.87 0.83 -4.56
C GLY A 145 -20.10 0.87 -5.44
N ASP A 146 -20.90 -0.21 -5.44
CA ASP A 146 -22.10 -0.34 -6.26
C ASP A 146 -23.14 0.74 -5.95
N MET A 147 -23.35 1.05 -4.67
CA MET A 147 -24.24 2.15 -4.25
C MET A 147 -23.78 3.52 -4.73
N LEU A 148 -22.46 3.78 -4.80
CA LEU A 148 -21.95 5.06 -5.30
C LEU A 148 -22.16 5.17 -6.81
N THR A 149 -21.93 4.10 -7.57
CA THR A 149 -22.20 4.06 -9.02
C THR A 149 -23.69 4.21 -9.33
N ASP A 150 -24.58 3.51 -8.61
CA ASP A 150 -26.03 3.62 -8.82
C ASP A 150 -26.56 5.04 -8.53
N ASN A 151 -25.99 5.72 -7.54
CA ASN A 151 -26.35 7.09 -7.20
C ASN A 151 -25.79 8.12 -8.20
N LEU A 152 -24.63 7.86 -8.78
CA LEU A 152 -24.07 8.68 -9.86
C LEU A 152 -24.92 8.55 -11.14
N ASP A 153 -25.29 7.32 -11.51
CA ASP A 153 -26.10 7.05 -12.69
C ASP A 153 -27.52 7.64 -12.56
N LYS A 154 -28.13 7.59 -11.37
CA LYS A 154 -29.40 8.29 -11.13
C LYS A 154 -29.27 9.80 -11.26
N ASN A 155 -28.24 10.41 -10.67
CA ASN A 155 -28.05 11.87 -10.75
C ASN A 155 -27.73 12.36 -12.16
N ILE A 156 -27.05 11.56 -12.99
CA ILE A 156 -26.78 11.90 -14.40
C ILE A 156 -28.08 11.83 -15.21
N ASN A 157 -28.91 10.81 -14.98
CA ASN A 157 -30.18 10.63 -15.69
C ASN A 157 -31.28 11.60 -15.23
N GLU A 158 -31.23 12.11 -13.99
CA GLU A 158 -32.17 13.14 -13.51
C GLU A 158 -31.78 14.57 -13.96
N ASN A 159 -30.52 14.81 -14.33
CA ASN A 159 -30.02 16.11 -14.76
C ASN A 159 -29.79 16.24 -16.29
N SER A 160 -30.18 15.24 -17.08
CA SER A 160 -30.14 15.23 -18.56
C SER A 160 -31.55 15.35 -19.15
#